data_AF-A0A197SQB8-F1
#
_entry.id   AF-A0A197SQB8-F1
#
_cell.length_a   1.000
_cell.length_b   1.000
_cell.length_c   1.000
_cell.angle_alpha   90.00
_cell.angle_beta   90.00
_cell.angle_gamma   90.00
#
_symmetry.space_group_name_H-M   'P 1'
#
loop_
_entity.id
_entity.type
_entity.pdbx_description
1 polymer ?
#
loop_
_entity_poly.entity_id
_entity_poly.type
_entity_poly.pdbx_seq_one_letter_code
_entity_poly.pdbx_strand_id
1 'polypeptide(L)'
;MDLMARMLEHAKPDQIVELVLPFLWAALSDGRAPANICVDACMTLRNAYGQLGVRAELLPVTVAIQKKDGGGTLYGSLTPRWKGTEWNGHCALVLPDSERFVDPTIEQFDEVRRVGMGPMVGKVAMSTREDGSLVEPGAKVMLQRGDLVVTYTVAGPEALASIVEHPEAIAHADGHRRTGVNTASLTLAALRAEGVRDRAMQAPHPRLHTLLQAVGDAPYESDEAQDVRFHLPDQSGQEQWLRLDEIPLPPSTPATWPR
;
A
#
# COMPACT_ATOMS: atom_id res chain seq x y z
N MET A 1 -4.86 -5.56 16.54
CA MET A 1 -4.45 -6.97 16.39
C MET A 1 -5.61 -7.86 15.95
N ASP A 2 -6.79 -7.82 16.60
CA ASP A 2 -7.97 -8.67 16.27
C ASP A 2 -8.49 -8.50 14.81
N LEU A 3 -8.56 -7.27 14.29
CA LEU A 3 -9.04 -7.02 12.91
C LEU A 3 -8.13 -7.62 11.82
N MET A 4 -6.80 -7.57 12.03
CA MET A 4 -5.83 -8.10 11.06
C MET A 4 -5.83 -9.64 11.05
N ALA A 5 -5.97 -10.27 12.22
CA ALA A 5 -6.10 -11.72 12.33
C ALA A 5 -7.34 -12.23 11.60
N ARG A 6 -8.51 -11.64 11.86
CA ARG A 6 -9.78 -11.99 11.17
C ARG A 6 -9.70 -11.75 9.66
N MET A 7 -9.03 -10.67 9.23
CA MET A 7 -8.81 -10.40 7.82
C MET A 7 -7.93 -11.47 7.18
N LEU A 8 -6.81 -11.85 7.81
CA LEU A 8 -5.94 -12.92 7.33
C LEU A 8 -6.64 -14.27 7.26
N GLU A 9 -7.56 -14.56 8.18
CA GLU A 9 -8.36 -15.78 8.21
C GLU A 9 -9.34 -15.90 7.03
N HIS A 10 -9.89 -14.78 6.56
CA HIS A 10 -10.98 -14.77 5.57
C HIS A 10 -10.60 -14.19 4.20
N ALA A 11 -9.44 -13.56 4.07
CA ALA A 11 -8.98 -13.03 2.80
C ALA A 11 -8.80 -14.15 1.77
N LYS A 12 -9.35 -13.92 0.57
CA LYS A 12 -9.13 -14.81 -0.57
C LYS A 12 -7.67 -14.73 -1.02
N PRO A 13 -7.11 -15.79 -1.64
CA PRO A 13 -5.73 -15.81 -2.12
C PRO A 13 -5.34 -14.58 -2.95
N ASP A 14 -6.21 -14.15 -3.86
CA ASP A 14 -6.03 -12.99 -4.75
C ASP A 14 -6.11 -11.63 -4.04
N GLN A 15 -6.52 -11.60 -2.77
CA GLN A 15 -6.79 -10.36 -2.02
C GLN A 15 -5.87 -10.16 -0.83
N ILE A 16 -5.16 -11.21 -0.42
CA ILE A 16 -4.51 -11.22 0.88
C ILE A 16 -3.41 -10.16 1.00
N VAL A 17 -2.62 -9.96 -0.05
CA VAL A 17 -1.58 -8.91 -0.07
C VAL A 17 -2.18 -7.51 -0.11
N GLU A 18 -3.25 -7.34 -0.90
CA GLU A 18 -3.98 -6.08 -1.10
C GLU A 18 -4.61 -5.56 0.19
N LEU A 19 -5.01 -6.49 1.06
CA LEU A 19 -5.64 -6.21 2.35
C LEU A 19 -4.59 -6.06 3.46
N VAL A 20 -3.61 -6.95 3.55
CA VAL A 20 -2.65 -6.95 4.67
C VAL A 20 -1.77 -5.71 4.69
N LEU A 21 -1.22 -5.32 3.55
CA LEU A 21 -0.26 -4.23 3.47
C LEU A 21 -0.78 -2.90 4.05
N PRO A 22 -1.92 -2.34 3.58
CA PRO A 22 -2.38 -1.05 4.08
C PRO A 22 -2.79 -1.12 5.55
N PHE A 23 -3.37 -2.24 6.02
CA PHE A 23 -3.75 -2.41 7.43
C PHE A 23 -2.53 -2.51 8.35
N LEU A 24 -1.49 -3.22 7.92
CA LEU A 24 -0.23 -3.31 8.65
C LEU A 24 0.45 -1.95 8.71
N TRP A 25 0.54 -1.24 7.58
CA TRP A 25 1.10 0.11 7.54
C TRP A 25 0.35 1.05 8.50
N ALA A 26 -0.98 1.05 8.47
CA ALA A 26 -1.79 1.87 9.37
C ALA A 26 -1.53 1.54 10.86
N ALA A 27 -1.36 0.26 11.19
CA ALA A 27 -1.02 -0.17 12.55
C ALA A 27 0.39 0.28 12.98
N LEU A 28 1.37 0.24 12.06
CA LEU A 28 2.76 0.67 12.32
C LEU A 28 2.90 2.19 12.43
N SER A 29 2.05 2.94 11.74
CA SER A 29 2.05 4.41 11.77
C SER A 29 1.46 4.99 13.07
N ASP A 30 0.89 4.14 13.96
CA ASP A 30 0.40 4.48 15.31
C ASP A 30 -0.43 5.77 15.39
N GLY A 31 -1.31 5.97 14.39
CA GLY A 31 -2.20 7.14 14.34
C GLY A 31 -1.48 8.49 14.17
N ARG A 32 -0.16 8.51 13.90
CA ARG A 32 0.55 9.74 13.56
C ARG A 32 -0.06 10.29 12.28
N ALA A 33 -0.59 11.51 12.36
CA ALA A 33 -1.16 12.24 11.24
C ALA A 33 -0.26 13.43 10.89
N PRO A 34 0.98 13.20 10.41
CA PRO A 34 1.80 14.29 9.92
C PRO A 34 1.09 14.95 8.72
N ALA A 35 1.48 16.19 8.41
CA ALA A 35 1.13 16.78 7.13
C ALA A 35 1.53 15.81 6.00
N ASN A 36 0.66 15.64 5.01
CA ASN A 36 0.87 14.77 3.83
C ASN A 36 0.95 13.27 4.11
N ILE A 37 0.36 12.79 5.22
CA ILE A 37 0.32 11.35 5.52
C ILE A 37 -0.14 10.49 4.33
N CYS A 38 -1.08 10.98 3.51
CA CYS A 38 -1.55 10.27 2.32
C CYS A 38 -0.44 10.04 1.27
N VAL A 39 0.43 11.03 1.08
CA VAL A 39 1.59 10.93 0.16
C VAL A 39 2.59 9.93 0.72
N ASP A 40 2.98 10.07 1.98
CA ASP A 40 3.96 9.17 2.62
C ASP A 40 3.48 7.72 2.63
N ALA A 41 2.21 7.51 2.96
CA ALA A 41 1.58 6.19 2.97
C ALA A 41 1.57 5.57 1.58
N CYS A 42 1.13 6.30 0.57
CA CYS A 42 1.03 5.78 -0.79
C CYS A 42 2.41 5.52 -1.40
N MET A 43 3.39 6.39 -1.16
CA MET A 43 4.78 6.19 -1.62
C MET A 43 5.42 4.98 -0.94
N THR A 44 5.23 4.83 0.37
CA THR A 44 5.71 3.66 1.13
C THR A 44 5.07 2.37 0.64
N LEU A 45 3.74 2.35 0.55
CA LEU A 45 2.98 1.17 0.14
C LEU A 45 3.23 0.81 -1.32
N ARG A 46 3.45 1.78 -2.20
CA ARG A 46 3.86 1.52 -3.60
C ARG A 46 5.15 0.71 -3.65
N ASN A 47 6.14 1.06 -2.84
CA ASN A 47 7.38 0.30 -2.73
C ASN A 47 7.13 -1.08 -2.10
N ALA A 48 6.29 -1.17 -1.06
CA ALA A 48 5.99 -2.43 -0.39
C ALA A 48 5.25 -3.44 -1.29
N TYR A 49 4.23 -2.98 -2.01
CA TYR A 49 3.54 -3.77 -3.04
C TYR A 49 4.52 -4.27 -4.10
N GLY A 50 5.40 -3.38 -4.56
CA GLY A 50 6.40 -3.72 -5.56
C GLY A 50 7.35 -4.83 -5.11
N GLN A 51 7.78 -4.83 -3.84
CA GLN A 51 8.61 -5.90 -3.29
C GLN A 51 7.92 -7.27 -3.37
N LEU A 52 6.60 -7.31 -3.24
CA LEU A 52 5.80 -8.54 -3.34
C LEU A 52 5.37 -8.88 -4.77
N GLY A 53 5.78 -8.07 -5.76
CA GLY A 53 5.47 -8.26 -7.17
C GLY A 53 4.11 -7.71 -7.60
N VAL A 54 3.49 -6.84 -6.80
CA VAL A 54 2.23 -6.18 -7.10
C VAL A 54 2.52 -4.79 -7.67
N ARG A 55 1.99 -4.47 -8.86
CA ARG A 55 2.06 -3.13 -9.41
C ARG A 55 1.08 -2.23 -8.65
N ALA A 56 1.60 -1.14 -8.09
CA ALA A 56 0.81 -0.11 -7.42
C ALA A 56 1.14 1.25 -8.02
N GLU A 57 0.10 2.03 -8.30
CA GLU A 57 0.23 3.36 -8.90
C GLU A 57 -0.42 4.42 -8.04
N LEU A 58 0.25 5.56 -7.94
CA LEU A 58 -0.25 6.71 -7.20
C LEU A 58 -1.39 7.37 -7.95
N LEU A 59 -2.51 7.57 -7.28
CA LEU A 59 -3.72 8.16 -7.83
C LEU A 59 -4.11 9.40 -7.00
N PRO A 60 -3.80 10.63 -7.49
CA PRO A 60 -4.27 11.85 -6.85
C PRO A 60 -5.79 11.99 -7.04
N VAL A 61 -6.49 12.34 -5.97
CA VAL A 61 -7.95 12.35 -5.91
C VAL A 61 -8.47 13.49 -5.02
N THR A 62 -9.72 13.89 -5.23
CA THR A 62 -10.52 14.50 -4.16
C THR A 62 -11.39 13.44 -3.50
N VAL A 63 -11.81 13.69 -2.26
CA VAL A 63 -12.67 12.78 -1.50
C VAL A 63 -13.92 13.52 -1.05
N ALA A 64 -15.09 13.12 -1.56
CA ALA A 64 -16.37 13.54 -1.04
C ALA A 64 -16.91 12.46 -0.10
N ILE A 65 -17.13 12.80 1.17
CA ILE A 65 -17.74 11.90 2.15
C ILE A 65 -19.17 12.35 2.37
N GLN A 66 -20.13 11.46 2.10
CA GLN A 66 -21.56 11.72 2.22
C GLN A 66 -22.17 10.84 3.30
N LYS A 67 -23.01 11.44 4.13
CA LYS A 67 -23.79 10.78 5.17
C LYS A 67 -25.19 10.45 4.64
N LYS A 68 -25.87 9.48 5.27
CA LYS A 68 -27.25 9.11 4.92
C LYS A 68 -28.26 10.27 5.00
N ASP A 69 -27.99 11.28 5.83
CA ASP A 69 -28.84 12.47 5.98
C ASP A 69 -28.67 13.50 4.84
N GLY A 70 -27.81 13.21 3.87
CA GLY A 70 -27.52 14.09 2.73
C GLY A 70 -26.44 15.14 3.01
N GLY A 71 -25.93 15.24 4.24
CA GLY A 71 -24.77 16.07 4.55
C GLY A 71 -23.48 15.46 3.99
N GLY A 72 -22.52 16.28 3.61
CA GLY A 72 -21.22 15.79 3.17
C GLY A 72 -20.12 16.84 3.15
N THR A 73 -18.88 16.36 3.16
CA THR A 73 -17.67 17.18 3.15
C THR A 73 -16.82 16.79 1.96
N LEU A 74 -16.28 17.78 1.23
CA LEU A 74 -15.28 17.56 0.17
C LEU A 74 -13.89 17.88 0.72
N TYR A 75 -12.96 16.94 0.53
CA TYR A 75 -11.56 17.06 0.91
C TYR A 75 -10.64 16.98 -0.31
N GLY A 76 -9.50 17.68 -0.23
CA GLY A 76 -8.52 17.78 -1.31
C GLY A 76 -8.92 18.72 -2.45
N SER A 77 -8.06 18.81 -3.46
CA SER A 77 -8.26 19.63 -4.67
C SER A 77 -7.95 18.80 -5.92
N LEU A 78 -8.70 19.02 -7.01
CA LEU A 78 -8.35 18.47 -8.33
C LEU A 78 -7.15 19.17 -8.97
N THR A 79 -6.76 20.32 -8.43
CA THR A 79 -5.54 21.06 -8.80
C THR A 79 -4.72 21.32 -7.53
N PRO A 80 -4.18 20.25 -6.92
CA PRO A 80 -3.51 20.38 -5.64
C PRO A 80 -2.19 21.15 -5.79
N ARG A 81 -1.77 21.79 -4.72
CA ARG A 81 -0.60 22.66 -4.64
C ARG A 81 0.09 22.48 -3.30
N TRP A 82 1.39 22.72 -3.31
CA TRP A 82 2.19 22.81 -2.11
C TRP A 82 2.20 24.23 -1.56
N LYS A 83 2.16 24.36 -0.24
CA LYS A 83 2.43 25.58 0.51
C LYS A 83 3.53 25.27 1.54
N GLY A 84 4.78 25.56 1.18
CA GLY A 84 5.91 25.05 1.94
C GLY A 84 5.96 23.53 1.84
N THR A 85 5.93 22.85 2.98
CA THR A 85 5.91 21.39 3.05
C THR A 85 4.50 20.80 3.11
N GLU A 86 3.43 21.59 3.03
CA GLU A 86 2.05 21.09 3.10
C GLU A 86 1.43 20.99 1.71
N TRP A 87 0.84 19.83 1.39
CA TRP A 87 0.13 19.56 0.15
C TRP A 87 -1.39 19.53 0.41
N ASN A 88 -2.16 20.31 -0.36
CA ASN A 88 -3.61 20.44 -0.16
C ASN A 88 -4.45 19.45 -1.00
N GLY A 89 -3.87 18.32 -1.41
CA GLY A 89 -4.55 17.25 -2.13
C GLY A 89 -4.87 16.05 -1.25
N HIS A 90 -5.38 14.99 -1.87
CA HIS A 90 -5.40 13.64 -1.30
C HIS A 90 -4.93 12.66 -2.38
N CYS A 91 -4.34 11.55 -1.98
CA CYS A 91 -3.96 10.51 -2.91
C CYS A 91 -4.25 9.12 -2.32
N ALA A 92 -4.50 8.20 -3.23
CA ALA A 92 -4.69 6.79 -2.97
C ALA A 92 -3.77 6.00 -3.91
N LEU A 93 -3.87 4.67 -3.84
CA LEU A 93 -3.24 3.76 -4.78
C LEU A 93 -4.30 3.06 -5.62
N VAL A 94 -3.91 2.72 -6.85
CA VAL A 94 -4.60 1.70 -7.65
C VAL A 94 -3.68 0.52 -7.88
N LEU A 95 -4.23 -0.68 -7.82
CA LEU A 95 -3.56 -1.92 -8.18
C LEU A 95 -4.15 -2.39 -9.52
N PRO A 96 -3.55 -2.02 -10.67
CA PRO A 96 -4.06 -2.36 -12.00
C PRO A 96 -4.46 -3.81 -12.17
N ASP A 97 -3.53 -4.70 -11.83
CA ASP A 97 -3.57 -6.10 -12.25
C ASP A 97 -4.70 -6.87 -11.56
N SER A 98 -5.26 -6.29 -10.50
CA SER A 98 -6.34 -6.85 -9.69
C SER A 98 -7.56 -5.92 -9.55
N GLU A 99 -7.58 -4.82 -10.30
CA GLU A 99 -8.72 -3.88 -10.33
C GLU A 99 -9.05 -3.33 -8.94
N ARG A 100 -8.04 -2.95 -8.15
CA ARG A 100 -8.22 -2.45 -6.78
C ARG A 100 -7.93 -0.98 -6.62
N PHE A 101 -8.69 -0.39 -5.72
CA PHE A 101 -8.43 0.91 -5.13
C PHE A 101 -8.07 0.74 -3.66
N VAL A 102 -7.01 1.43 -3.22
CA VAL A 102 -6.47 1.36 -1.86
C VAL A 102 -6.24 2.77 -1.34
N ASP A 103 -6.98 3.19 -0.32
CA ASP A 103 -6.71 4.42 0.43
C ASP A 103 -6.28 4.06 1.86
N PRO A 104 -4.97 4.08 2.14
CA PRO A 104 -4.43 3.73 3.46
C PRO A 104 -4.74 4.76 4.55
N THR A 105 -5.19 5.96 4.17
CA THR A 105 -5.25 7.14 5.04
C THR A 105 -6.62 7.80 5.07
N ILE A 106 -7.68 7.11 4.63
CA ILE A 106 -9.03 7.65 4.65
C ILE A 106 -9.48 8.06 6.07
N GLU A 107 -8.95 7.41 7.11
CA GLU A 107 -9.20 7.75 8.52
C GLU A 107 -8.41 8.98 9.02
N GLN A 108 -7.71 9.69 8.13
CA GLN A 108 -7.24 11.04 8.45
C GLN A 108 -8.42 12.02 8.62
N PHE A 109 -9.57 11.73 8.00
CA PHE A 109 -10.80 12.51 8.15
C PHE A 109 -11.61 12.04 9.35
N ASP A 110 -11.89 12.94 10.30
CA ASP A 110 -12.53 12.60 11.58
C ASP A 110 -13.87 11.86 11.44
N GLU A 111 -14.66 12.21 10.43
CA GLU A 111 -15.96 11.56 10.19
C GLU A 111 -15.81 10.09 9.76
N VAL A 112 -14.74 9.76 9.04
CA VAL A 112 -14.40 8.37 8.67
C VAL A 112 -13.77 7.66 9.86
N ARG A 113 -12.84 8.31 10.57
CA ARG A 113 -12.15 7.74 11.74
C ARG A 113 -13.13 7.27 12.80
N ARG A 114 -14.24 8.00 13.01
CA ARG A 114 -15.31 7.59 13.95
C ARG A 114 -15.98 6.26 13.59
N VAL A 115 -15.94 5.85 12.33
CA VAL A 115 -16.46 4.54 11.89
C VAL A 115 -15.48 3.42 12.26
N GLY A 116 -14.16 3.70 12.30
CA GLY A 116 -13.15 2.80 12.87
C GLY A 116 -12.96 1.48 12.11
N MET A 117 -12.98 1.54 10.77
CA MET A 117 -12.85 0.36 9.89
C MET A 117 -11.45 0.22 9.25
N GLY A 118 -10.52 1.14 9.54
CA GLY A 118 -9.15 1.13 9.01
C GLY A 118 -9.03 1.61 7.55
N PRO A 119 -7.98 1.23 6.82
CA PRO A 119 -7.82 1.54 5.40
C PRO A 119 -9.04 1.19 4.53
N MET A 120 -9.21 1.92 3.43
CA MET A 120 -10.20 1.57 2.41
C MET A 120 -9.56 0.72 1.34
N VAL A 121 -10.09 -0.49 1.12
CA VAL A 121 -9.71 -1.35 -0.01
C VAL A 121 -11.00 -1.77 -0.72
N GLY A 122 -11.08 -1.50 -2.02
CA GLY A 122 -12.29 -1.73 -2.81
C GLY A 122 -11.97 -2.25 -4.20
N LYS A 123 -12.91 -2.99 -4.79
CA LYS A 123 -12.83 -3.35 -6.21
C LYS A 123 -13.37 -2.20 -7.05
N VAL A 124 -12.69 -1.85 -8.14
CA VAL A 124 -13.08 -0.79 -9.06
C VAL A 124 -12.99 -1.29 -10.49
N ALA A 125 -14.02 -1.06 -11.31
CA ALA A 125 -13.90 -1.32 -12.74
C ALA A 125 -12.99 -0.24 -13.35
N MET A 126 -11.83 -0.64 -13.85
CA MET A 126 -10.85 0.28 -14.46
C MET A 126 -10.92 0.11 -15.97
N SER A 127 -11.25 1.19 -16.70
CA SER A 127 -11.11 1.19 -18.16
C SER A 127 -9.66 1.49 -18.51
N THR A 128 -8.90 0.48 -18.94
CA THR A 128 -7.54 0.65 -19.43
C THR A 128 -7.54 1.50 -20.70
N ARG A 129 -6.78 2.60 -20.73
CA ARG A 129 -6.48 3.32 -21.97
C ARG A 129 -5.36 2.62 -22.74
N GLU A 130 -5.30 2.84 -24.06
CA GLU A 130 -4.21 2.37 -24.93
C GLU A 130 -2.84 2.97 -24.53
N ASP A 131 -2.82 4.09 -23.79
CA ASP A 131 -1.62 4.75 -23.27
C ASP A 131 -1.09 4.16 -21.95
N GLY A 132 -1.75 3.15 -21.39
CA GLY A 132 -1.34 2.47 -20.16
C GLY A 132 -1.76 3.15 -18.85
N SER A 133 -2.45 4.31 -18.91
CA SER A 133 -3.11 4.92 -17.75
C SER A 133 -4.44 4.21 -17.45
N LEU A 134 -4.67 3.89 -16.17
CA LEU A 134 -5.75 2.99 -15.75
C LEU A 134 -7.03 3.70 -15.32
N VAL A 135 -6.96 4.99 -14.98
CA VAL A 135 -8.12 5.77 -14.55
C VAL A 135 -8.12 7.15 -15.17
N GLU A 136 -9.22 7.52 -15.80
CA GLU A 136 -9.35 8.82 -16.45
C GLU A 136 -9.49 9.95 -15.42
N PRO A 137 -8.85 11.11 -15.65
CA PRO A 137 -9.16 12.32 -14.90
C PRO A 137 -10.66 12.60 -14.90
N GLY A 138 -11.22 12.89 -13.73
CA GLY A 138 -12.65 13.09 -13.52
C GLY A 138 -13.46 11.81 -13.30
N ALA A 139 -12.88 10.62 -13.51
CA ALA A 139 -13.53 9.37 -13.16
C ALA A 139 -13.82 9.32 -11.65
N LYS A 140 -14.92 8.63 -11.31
CA LYS A 140 -15.39 8.52 -9.93
C LYS A 140 -15.29 7.09 -9.43
N VAL A 141 -14.72 6.92 -8.25
CA VAL A 141 -14.74 5.67 -7.49
C VAL A 141 -15.65 5.87 -6.30
N MET A 142 -16.71 5.07 -6.21
CA MET A 142 -17.68 5.16 -5.10
C MET A 142 -17.59 3.89 -4.25
N LEU A 143 -17.36 4.06 -2.95
CA LEU A 143 -17.22 2.96 -2.00
C LEU A 143 -18.14 3.20 -0.80
N GLN A 144 -18.83 2.14 -0.37
CA GLN A 144 -19.65 2.16 0.85
C GLN A 144 -18.77 1.85 2.06
N ARG A 145 -18.94 2.62 3.14
CA ARG A 145 -18.23 2.41 4.41
C ARG A 145 -19.15 2.65 5.60
N GLY A 146 -19.70 1.58 6.16
CA GLY A 146 -20.75 1.68 7.17
C GLY A 146 -21.93 2.48 6.60
N ASP A 147 -22.23 3.61 7.24
CA ASP A 147 -23.30 4.53 6.81
C ASP A 147 -22.81 5.68 5.92
N LEU A 148 -21.53 5.69 5.55
CA LEU A 148 -20.94 6.70 4.67
C LEU A 148 -20.83 6.19 3.24
N VAL A 149 -21.11 7.08 2.28
CA VAL A 149 -20.71 6.90 0.88
C VAL A 149 -19.48 7.75 0.66
N VAL A 150 -18.36 7.13 0.30
CA VAL A 150 -17.10 7.81 -0.01
C VAL A 150 -16.93 7.82 -1.53
N THR A 151 -16.91 9.02 -2.12
CA THR A 151 -16.72 9.23 -3.55
C THR A 151 -15.39 9.89 -3.80
N TYR A 152 -14.49 9.19 -4.49
CA TYR A 152 -13.23 9.72 -4.96
C TYR A 152 -13.40 10.25 -6.38
N THR A 153 -12.85 11.43 -6.68
CA THR A 153 -12.76 11.94 -8.06
C THR A 153 -11.30 12.05 -8.45
N VAL A 154 -10.91 11.40 -9.54
CA VAL A 154 -9.51 11.37 -10.01
C VAL A 154 -9.09 12.74 -10.55
N ALA A 155 -7.93 13.21 -10.10
CA ALA A 155 -7.33 14.45 -10.57
C ALA A 155 -6.49 14.23 -11.85
N GLY A 156 -6.14 15.32 -12.52
CA GLY A 156 -5.35 15.30 -13.76
C GLY A 156 -3.89 14.89 -13.56
N PRO A 157 -3.16 14.61 -14.65
CA PRO A 157 -1.74 14.25 -14.60
C PRO A 157 -0.85 15.31 -13.92
N GLU A 158 -1.23 16.59 -13.97
CA GLU A 158 -0.54 17.68 -13.28
C GLU A 158 -0.58 17.50 -11.75
N ALA A 159 -1.66 16.93 -11.22
CA ALA A 159 -1.76 16.61 -9.79
C ALA A 159 -0.78 15.49 -9.40
N LEU A 160 -0.57 14.50 -10.27
CA LEU A 160 0.40 13.43 -10.05
C LEU A 160 1.82 13.98 -10.08
N ALA A 161 2.14 14.77 -11.12
CA ALA A 161 3.42 15.46 -11.23
C ALA A 161 3.69 16.33 -10.00
N SER A 162 2.67 17.03 -9.50
CA SER A 162 2.78 17.82 -8.27
C SER A 162 3.22 17.01 -7.06
N ILE A 163 2.95 15.71 -7.00
CA ILE A 163 3.43 14.85 -5.91
C ILE A 163 4.84 14.35 -6.22
N VAL A 164 5.03 13.68 -7.35
CA VAL A 164 6.26 12.90 -7.62
C VAL A 164 7.47 13.76 -7.99
N GLU A 165 7.24 14.98 -8.50
CA GLU A 165 8.31 15.92 -8.87
C GLU A 165 8.60 16.94 -7.76
N HIS A 166 7.84 16.94 -6.67
CA HIS A 166 8.05 17.90 -5.60
C HIS A 166 9.34 17.59 -4.81
N PRO A 167 10.14 18.62 -4.43
CA PRO A 167 11.37 18.42 -3.66
C PRO A 167 11.21 17.60 -2.38
N GLU A 168 10.08 17.76 -1.66
CA GLU A 168 9.81 16.97 -0.45
C GLU A 168 9.67 15.47 -0.76
N ALA A 169 8.98 15.10 -1.85
CA ALA A 169 8.83 13.70 -2.22
C ALA A 169 10.17 13.10 -2.66
N ILE A 170 10.98 13.86 -3.38
CA ILE A 170 12.32 13.44 -3.84
C ILE A 170 13.26 13.27 -2.63
N ALA A 171 13.27 14.23 -1.70
CA ALA A 171 14.13 14.20 -0.52
C ALA A 171 13.87 13.00 0.39
N HIS A 172 12.62 12.51 0.45
CA HIS A 172 12.22 11.39 1.29
C HIS A 172 12.11 10.05 0.54
N ALA A 173 12.46 10.00 -0.76
CA ALA A 173 12.26 8.81 -1.60
C ALA A 173 12.98 7.56 -1.06
N ASP A 174 14.22 7.69 -0.58
CA ASP A 174 14.95 6.58 0.04
C ASP A 174 14.30 6.11 1.35
N GLY A 175 13.75 7.05 2.13
CA GLY A 175 13.01 6.76 3.35
C GLY A 175 11.72 5.97 3.07
N HIS A 176 10.95 6.38 2.06
CA HIS A 176 9.76 5.65 1.60
C HIS A 176 10.11 4.27 1.06
N ARG A 177 11.21 4.14 0.29
CA ARG A 177 11.69 2.85 -0.22
C ARG A 177 12.07 1.92 0.92
N ARG A 178 12.91 2.37 1.85
CA ARG A 178 13.36 1.59 3.02
C ARG A 178 12.18 1.16 3.89
N THR A 179 11.26 2.08 4.19
CA THR A 179 10.05 1.77 4.96
C THR A 179 9.15 0.79 4.21
N GLY A 180 9.08 0.89 2.88
CA GLY A 180 8.35 -0.05 2.03
C GLY A 180 8.93 -1.47 2.10
N VAL A 181 10.26 -1.60 2.07
CA VAL A 181 10.96 -2.89 2.27
C VAL A 181 10.64 -3.48 3.64
N ASN A 182 10.69 -2.68 4.72
CA ASN A 182 10.36 -3.14 6.06
C ASN A 182 8.88 -3.55 6.19
N THR A 183 7.96 -2.79 5.59
CA THR A 183 6.52 -3.10 5.58
C THR A 183 6.23 -4.39 4.81
N ALA A 184 6.89 -4.60 3.67
CA ALA A 184 6.80 -5.86 2.91
C ALA A 184 7.40 -7.05 3.68
N SER A 185 8.50 -6.83 4.41
CA SER A 185 9.13 -7.86 5.26
C SER A 185 8.18 -8.33 6.36
N LEU A 186 7.57 -7.40 7.09
CA LEU A 186 6.58 -7.72 8.13
C LEU A 186 5.31 -8.35 7.54
N THR A 187 4.92 -7.96 6.32
CA THR A 187 3.82 -8.62 5.60
C THR A 187 4.19 -10.08 5.30
N LEU A 188 5.39 -10.34 4.80
CA LEU A 188 5.88 -11.69 4.54
C LEU A 188 5.97 -12.53 5.83
N ALA A 189 6.34 -11.91 6.95
CA ALA A 189 6.28 -12.52 8.28
C ALA A 189 4.85 -12.85 8.72
N ALA A 190 3.86 -12.01 8.43
CA ALA A 190 2.46 -12.33 8.70
C ALA A 190 1.92 -13.44 7.79
N LEU A 191 2.31 -13.43 6.51
CA LEU A 191 1.83 -14.38 5.51
C LEU A 191 2.37 -15.81 5.68
N ARG A 192 3.44 -16.01 6.45
CA ARG A 192 3.97 -17.37 6.73
C ARG A 192 3.21 -18.10 7.85
N ALA A 193 2.30 -17.42 8.55
CA ALA A 193 1.55 -18.03 9.64
C ALA A 193 0.79 -19.29 9.18
N GLU A 194 0.59 -20.23 10.10
CA GLU A 194 -0.13 -21.48 9.84
C GLU A 194 -1.53 -21.18 9.26
N GLY A 195 -1.92 -21.91 8.20
CA GLY A 195 -3.18 -21.69 7.49
C GLY A 195 -3.24 -20.45 6.60
N VAL A 196 -2.31 -19.51 6.73
CA VAL A 196 -2.19 -18.31 5.88
C VAL A 196 -1.26 -18.57 4.70
N ARG A 197 -0.14 -19.26 4.96
CA ARG A 197 0.90 -19.53 3.94
C ARG A 197 0.35 -20.20 2.70
N ASP A 198 -0.49 -21.23 2.85
CA ASP A 198 -1.06 -21.96 1.71
C ASP A 198 -1.96 -21.07 0.83
N ARG A 199 -2.69 -20.13 1.43
CA ARG A 199 -3.48 -19.13 0.69
C ARG A 199 -2.58 -18.12 0.00
N ALA A 200 -1.54 -17.64 0.68
CA ALA A 200 -0.57 -16.72 0.10
C ALA A 200 0.18 -17.33 -1.10
N MET A 201 0.47 -18.63 -1.05
CA MET A 201 1.07 -19.40 -2.16
C MET A 201 0.12 -19.66 -3.34
N GLN A 202 -1.18 -19.37 -3.18
CA GLN A 202 -2.19 -19.42 -4.24
C GLN A 202 -2.46 -18.05 -4.86
N ALA A 203 -1.83 -16.98 -4.37
CA ALA A 203 -1.99 -15.64 -4.91
C ALA A 203 -1.41 -15.54 -6.33
N PRO A 204 -1.90 -14.62 -7.19
CA PRO A 204 -1.37 -14.46 -8.55
C PRO A 204 -0.06 -13.65 -8.57
N HIS A 205 0.87 -13.91 -7.64
CA HIS A 205 2.08 -13.12 -7.43
C HIS A 205 3.34 -14.01 -7.36
N PRO A 206 3.96 -14.35 -8.50
CA PRO A 206 5.10 -15.27 -8.51
C PRO A 206 6.29 -14.81 -7.66
N ARG A 207 6.55 -13.49 -7.59
CA ARG A 207 7.60 -12.93 -6.74
C ARG A 207 7.32 -13.19 -5.25
N LEU A 208 6.09 -12.99 -4.79
CA LEU A 208 5.67 -13.34 -3.43
C LEU A 208 5.95 -14.80 -3.12
N HIS A 209 5.63 -15.71 -4.04
CA HIS A 209 5.86 -17.15 -3.84
C HIS A 209 7.34 -17.45 -3.64
N THR A 210 8.20 -16.90 -4.51
CA THR A 210 9.64 -17.08 -4.38
C THR A 210 10.18 -16.50 -3.08
N LEU A 211 9.67 -15.34 -2.64
CA LEU A 211 10.05 -14.75 -1.36
C LEU A 211 9.61 -15.61 -0.18
N LEU A 212 8.36 -16.11 -0.17
CA LEU A 212 7.85 -17.01 0.87
C LEU A 212 8.65 -18.32 0.95
N GLN A 213 9.09 -18.84 -0.20
CA GLN A 213 9.97 -20.00 -0.27
C GLN A 213 11.38 -19.68 0.25
N ALA A 214 11.96 -18.54 -0.16
CA ALA A 214 13.30 -18.13 0.23
C ALA A 214 13.42 -17.87 1.74
N VAL A 215 12.42 -17.21 2.34
CA VAL A 215 12.44 -16.96 3.79
C VAL A 215 12.01 -18.16 4.61
N GLY A 216 11.15 -19.03 4.07
CA GLY A 216 10.63 -20.18 4.81
C GLY A 216 10.15 -19.82 6.22
N ASP A 217 10.68 -20.53 7.21
CA ASP A 217 10.40 -20.31 8.64
C ASP A 217 11.55 -19.57 9.35
N ALA A 218 12.45 -18.93 8.58
CA ALA A 218 13.61 -18.21 9.10
C ALA A 218 13.22 -17.19 10.17
N PRO A 219 13.94 -17.11 11.31
CA PRO A 219 13.77 -16.03 12.27
C PRO A 219 13.87 -14.65 11.61
N TYR A 220 13.16 -13.68 12.17
CA TYR A 220 13.28 -12.28 11.76
C TYR A 220 13.34 -11.37 12.98
N GLU A 221 14.08 -10.28 12.85
CA GLU A 221 14.19 -9.25 13.88
C GLU A 221 14.36 -7.87 13.24
N SER A 222 14.11 -6.83 14.04
CA SER A 222 14.44 -5.46 13.67
C SER A 222 15.81 -5.12 14.26
N ASP A 223 16.72 -4.63 13.42
CA ASP A 223 18.04 -4.17 13.87
C ASP A 223 17.98 -2.80 14.57
N GLU A 224 19.13 -2.30 15.03
CA GLU A 224 19.22 -0.98 15.68
C GLU A 224 18.72 0.16 14.78
N ALA A 225 18.88 0.01 13.47
CA ALA A 225 18.42 0.97 12.48
C ALA A 225 16.94 0.80 12.12
N GLN A 226 16.23 -0.14 12.77
CA GLN A 226 14.83 -0.52 12.53
C GLN A 226 14.58 -1.21 11.18
N ASP A 227 15.62 -1.75 10.54
CA ASP A 227 15.44 -2.61 9.37
C ASP A 227 15.03 -4.01 9.78
N VAL A 228 14.02 -4.53 9.10
CA VAL A 228 13.53 -5.89 9.34
C VAL A 228 14.38 -6.85 8.53
N ARG A 229 15.05 -7.77 9.21
CA ARG A 229 15.99 -8.73 8.63
C ARG A 229 15.56 -10.15 8.89
N PHE A 230 15.86 -11.04 7.94
CA PHE A 230 15.69 -12.48 8.05
C PHE A 230 17.04 -13.17 8.24
N HIS A 231 17.09 -14.15 9.14
CA HIS A 231 18.26 -14.97 9.37
C HIS A 231 18.28 -16.15 8.40
N LEU A 232 19.15 -16.08 7.38
CA LEU A 232 19.19 -17.02 6.27
C LEU A 232 20.62 -17.51 6.02
N PRO A 233 20.81 -18.78 5.60
CA PRO A 233 22.10 -19.25 5.13
C PRO A 233 22.42 -18.68 3.74
N ASP A 234 23.70 -18.38 3.49
CA ASP A 234 24.24 -18.06 2.17
C ASP A 234 24.48 -19.32 1.32
N GLN A 235 25.05 -19.15 0.11
CA GLN A 235 25.36 -20.28 -0.78
C GLN A 235 26.41 -21.26 -0.23
N SER A 236 27.21 -20.83 0.74
CA SER A 236 28.20 -21.65 1.45
C SER A 236 27.65 -22.28 2.74
N GLY A 237 26.40 -21.96 3.11
CA GLY A 237 25.76 -22.38 4.35
C GLY A 237 26.13 -21.52 5.56
N GLN A 238 26.77 -20.36 5.37
CA GLN A 238 27.05 -19.39 6.43
C GLN A 238 25.79 -18.57 6.72
N GLU A 239 25.42 -18.49 8.00
CA GLU A 239 24.24 -17.74 8.43
C GLU A 239 24.48 -16.22 8.36
N GLN A 240 23.48 -15.48 7.86
CA GLN A 240 23.52 -14.03 7.70
C GLN A 240 22.14 -13.38 7.91
N TRP A 241 22.15 -12.11 8.33
CA TRP A 241 20.93 -11.30 8.51
C TRP A 241 20.72 -10.38 7.31
N LEU A 242 19.72 -10.69 6.49
CA LEU A 242 19.43 -9.99 5.23
C LEU A 242 18.12 -9.22 5.28
N ARG A 243 18.10 -8.01 4.73
CA ARG A 243 16.86 -7.31 4.39
C ARG A 243 16.18 -7.99 3.21
N LEU A 244 14.87 -7.80 3.05
CA LEU A 244 14.10 -8.44 1.98
C LEU A 244 14.64 -8.13 0.57
N ASP A 245 15.15 -6.92 0.34
CA ASP A 245 15.76 -6.48 -0.93
C ASP A 245 17.19 -7.00 -1.14
N GLU A 246 17.77 -7.67 -0.16
CA GLU A 246 19.12 -8.27 -0.19
C GLU A 246 19.08 -9.79 -0.34
N ILE A 247 17.91 -10.42 -0.18
CA ILE A 247 17.76 -11.88 -0.31
C ILE A 247 18.07 -12.27 -1.76
N PRO A 248 19.04 -13.17 -1.99
CA PRO A 248 19.31 -13.68 -3.33
C PRO A 248 18.13 -14.53 -3.81
N LEU A 249 17.50 -14.12 -4.92
CA LEU A 249 16.40 -14.84 -5.54
C LEU A 249 16.84 -15.50 -6.85
N PRO A 250 16.22 -16.62 -7.25
CA PRO A 250 16.43 -17.23 -8.56
C PRO A 250 16.34 -16.18 -9.69
N PRO A 251 17.18 -16.25 -10.74
CA PRO A 251 17.15 -15.28 -11.85
C PRO A 251 15.81 -15.20 -12.59
N SER A 252 14.99 -16.25 -12.50
CA SER A 252 13.63 -16.30 -13.08
C SER A 252 12.58 -15.53 -12.26
N THR A 253 12.94 -15.03 -11.09
CA THR A 253 12.03 -14.28 -10.22
C THR A 253 11.72 -12.93 -10.85
N PRO A 254 10.43 -12.55 -11.00
CA PRO A 254 10.08 -11.22 -11.48
C PRO A 254 10.74 -10.12 -10.63
N ALA A 255 11.22 -9.06 -11.29
CA ALA A 255 11.75 -7.88 -10.62
C ALA A 255 10.69 -7.19 -9.74
N THR A 256 11.14 -6.46 -8.73
CA THR A 256 10.28 -5.57 -7.94
C THR A 256 9.70 -4.45 -8.80
N TRP A 257 8.54 -3.93 -8.42
CA TRP A 257 8.06 -2.63 -8.91
C TRP A 257 8.50 -1.49 -7.98
N PRO A 258 8.52 -0.22 -8.45
CA PRO A 258 8.56 0.15 -9.86
C PRO A 258 9.80 -0.43 -10.57
N ARG A 259 9.65 -0.79 -11.84
CA ARG A 259 10.76 -1.27 -12.69
C ARG A 259 11.54 -0.11 -13.28
#